data_AF-A0A955R0A4-F1
#
_entry.id   AF-A0A955R0A4-F1
#
_cell.length_a   1.000
_cell.length_b   1.000
_cell.length_c   1.000
_cell.angle_alpha   90.00
_cell.angle_beta   90.00
_cell.angle_gamma   90.00
#
_symmetry.space_group_name_H-M   'P 1'
#
loop_
_entity.id
_entity.type
_entity.pdbx_description
1 polymer ?
#
loop_
_entity_poly.entity_id
_entity_poly.type
_entity_poly.pdbx_seq_one_letter_code
_entity_poly.pdbx_strand_id
1 'polypeptide(L)'
;MEEEKTENEEEAAEDKKNKEPKKVVPRLLLVDSDKKSQELVPKAVAAVGMVVDTVETQEEALNLLQKRGPYAILLSGADNGGKSVDIFQKARKLAPHTTRILTAGKLDEKTLMEFVNSGEPYRVLIKPFDNKLLLKVVQEGLRQFEMSAASAARLKLMGKLEEEFKKARGQVYELKEQVSKLKTRLQMILGGMVLLVITYSVFYGIQVYQEAKLLEDKSIQLGAWILYNNKTAKDTTTGKTWMSVDFRNIEKRAPKSWDEAVEWRDKINEKKFGGFDDWRLPTLQEYKNTYDQNHTKTAYENRDDYKVGYPVAFEDGGGYGYWSSDSTSQDNAGYFFFIGGYDKYVARDYSSPSMSVRLVRGG
;
A
#
# COMPACT_ATOMS: atom_id res chain seq x y z
N MET A 1 -2.58 -27.95 6.74
CA MET A 1 -2.86 -28.52 5.39
C MET A 1 -2.40 -27.61 4.25
N GLU A 2 -2.34 -26.28 4.42
CA GLU A 2 -1.72 -25.38 3.43
C GLU A 2 -0.20 -25.24 3.59
N GLU A 3 0.35 -25.31 4.81
CA GLU A 3 1.80 -25.19 5.06
C GLU A 3 2.62 -26.41 4.60
N GLU A 4 2.01 -27.61 4.61
CA GLU A 4 2.65 -28.88 4.23
C GLU A 4 2.74 -29.08 2.70
N LYS A 5 1.97 -28.28 1.94
CA LYS A 5 2.01 -28.24 0.47
C LYS A 5 3.13 -27.34 -0.03
N THR A 6 3.43 -26.26 0.68
CA THR A 6 4.49 -25.31 0.31
C THR A 6 5.89 -25.88 0.53
N GLU A 7 6.11 -26.68 1.58
CA GLU A 7 7.42 -27.35 1.81
C GLU A 7 7.73 -28.41 0.75
N ASN A 8 6.74 -29.21 0.34
CA ASN A 8 6.92 -30.23 -0.71
C ASN A 8 7.18 -29.64 -2.11
N GLU A 9 6.71 -28.42 -2.38
CA GLU A 9 6.96 -27.73 -3.64
C GLU A 9 8.34 -27.04 -3.67
N GLU A 10 8.85 -26.58 -2.52
CA GLU A 10 10.21 -26.04 -2.38
C GLU A 10 11.27 -27.16 -2.45
N GLU A 11 11.04 -28.31 -1.85
CA GLU A 11 11.97 -29.45 -1.86
C GLU A 11 12.10 -30.07 -3.28
N ALA A 12 10.99 -30.11 -4.05
CA ALA A 12 10.99 -30.52 -5.45
C ALA A 12 11.63 -29.50 -6.42
N ALA A 13 11.79 -28.25 -5.98
CA ALA A 13 12.41 -27.18 -6.77
C ALA A 13 13.95 -27.13 -6.59
N GLU A 14 14.47 -27.56 -5.44
CA GLU A 14 15.92 -27.64 -5.19
C GLU A 14 16.59 -28.80 -5.94
N ASP A 15 15.90 -29.93 -6.11
CA ASP A 15 16.46 -31.14 -6.73
C ASP A 15 16.68 -31.01 -8.26
N LYS A 16 16.16 -29.94 -8.87
CA LYS A 16 16.37 -29.62 -10.30
C LYS A 16 17.59 -28.72 -10.56
N LYS A 17 18.24 -28.17 -9.52
CA LYS A 17 19.33 -27.19 -9.69
C LYS A 17 20.74 -27.78 -9.83
N ASN A 18 20.95 -29.08 -9.64
CA ASN A 18 22.30 -29.63 -9.48
C ASN A 18 22.69 -30.78 -10.43
N LYS A 19 22.26 -30.73 -11.70
CA LYS A 19 22.83 -31.60 -12.75
C LYS A 19 23.95 -30.85 -13.47
N GLU A 20 25.20 -31.10 -13.05
CA GLU A 20 26.37 -30.67 -13.80
C GLU A 20 26.24 -31.08 -15.28
N PRO A 21 26.60 -30.18 -16.23
CA PRO A 21 26.47 -30.49 -17.64
C PRO A 21 27.42 -31.64 -18.01
N LYS A 22 26.86 -32.74 -18.54
CA LYS A 22 27.62 -33.87 -19.11
C LYS A 22 28.71 -33.33 -20.04
N LYS A 23 29.98 -33.55 -19.67
CA LYS A 23 31.15 -33.14 -20.46
C LYS A 23 31.13 -33.85 -21.81
N VAL A 24 30.81 -33.11 -22.88
CA VAL A 24 30.71 -33.66 -24.25
C VAL A 24 32.13 -33.85 -24.79
N VAL A 25 32.47 -35.09 -25.16
CA VAL A 25 33.78 -35.42 -25.75
C VAL A 25 33.84 -34.91 -27.20
N PRO A 26 34.80 -34.05 -27.57
CA PRO A 26 34.87 -33.50 -28.93
C PRO A 26 35.26 -34.56 -29.96
N ARG A 27 34.71 -34.45 -31.17
CA ARG A 27 34.94 -35.41 -32.27
C ARG A 27 35.73 -34.78 -33.42
N LEU A 28 36.59 -35.57 -34.05
CA LEU A 28 37.28 -35.24 -35.30
C LEU A 28 36.79 -36.19 -36.39
N LEU A 29 36.47 -35.66 -37.56
CA LEU A 29 36.16 -36.43 -38.75
C LEU A 29 37.36 -36.43 -39.68
N LEU A 30 37.96 -37.61 -39.88
CA LEU A 30 39.08 -37.82 -40.80
C LEU A 30 38.56 -38.33 -42.14
N VAL A 31 38.89 -37.63 -43.22
CA VAL A 31 38.56 -38.00 -44.61
C VAL A 31 39.86 -38.25 -45.36
N ASP A 32 40.28 -39.50 -45.41
CA ASP A 32 41.57 -39.89 -45.99
C ASP A 32 41.54 -41.35 -46.46
N SER A 33 42.05 -41.61 -47.65
CA SER A 33 42.19 -42.96 -48.21
C SER A 33 43.53 -43.62 -47.82
N ASP A 34 44.49 -42.84 -47.30
CA ASP A 34 45.79 -43.36 -46.88
C ASP A 34 45.68 -44.14 -45.56
N LYS A 35 45.90 -45.46 -45.64
CA LYS A 35 45.84 -46.38 -44.49
C LYS A 35 46.79 -46.00 -43.35
N LYS A 36 47.94 -45.38 -43.64
CA LYS A 36 48.87 -44.92 -42.59
C LYS A 36 48.26 -43.77 -41.79
N SER A 37 47.63 -42.82 -42.48
CA SER A 37 46.93 -41.70 -41.86
C SER A 37 45.71 -42.17 -41.05
N GLN A 38 44.94 -43.15 -41.57
CA GLN A 38 43.81 -43.78 -40.87
C GLN A 38 44.23 -44.49 -39.56
N GLU A 39 45.46 -45.00 -39.46
CA GLU A 39 45.95 -45.65 -38.24
C GLU A 39 46.58 -44.65 -37.26
N LEU A 40 47.38 -43.71 -37.76
CA LEU A 40 48.16 -42.79 -36.94
C LEU A 40 47.30 -41.70 -36.30
N VAL A 41 46.38 -41.10 -37.06
CA VAL A 41 45.59 -39.94 -36.60
C VAL A 41 44.68 -40.31 -35.42
N PRO A 42 43.88 -41.40 -35.43
CA PRO A 42 43.08 -41.78 -34.27
C PRO A 42 43.91 -42.03 -33.02
N LYS A 43 45.05 -42.73 -33.14
CA LYS A 43 45.95 -43.02 -32.02
C LYS A 43 46.54 -41.76 -31.42
N ALA A 44 47.02 -40.84 -32.24
CA ALA A 44 47.59 -39.58 -31.78
C ALA A 44 46.54 -38.67 -31.14
N VAL A 45 45.40 -38.48 -31.82
CA VAL A 45 44.33 -37.55 -31.40
C VAL A 45 43.60 -38.03 -30.15
N ALA A 46 43.55 -39.34 -29.89
CA ALA A 46 43.04 -39.89 -28.64
C ALA A 46 43.80 -39.37 -27.41
N ALA A 47 45.10 -39.04 -27.54
CA ALA A 47 45.89 -38.45 -26.46
C ALA A 47 45.42 -37.03 -26.05
N VAL A 48 44.62 -36.37 -26.89
CA VAL A 48 44.00 -35.06 -26.63
C VAL A 48 42.54 -35.22 -26.16
N GLY A 49 42.08 -36.45 -25.92
CA GLY A 49 40.74 -36.73 -25.42
C GLY A 49 39.64 -36.49 -26.47
N MET A 50 39.97 -36.65 -27.76
CA MET A 50 39.02 -36.56 -28.86
C MET A 50 38.72 -37.94 -29.45
N VAL A 51 37.50 -38.11 -29.94
CA VAL A 51 37.10 -39.32 -30.69
C VAL A 51 37.26 -39.04 -32.19
N VAL A 52 37.91 -39.96 -32.91
CA VAL A 52 38.06 -39.85 -34.37
C VAL A 52 37.09 -40.80 -35.06
N ASP A 53 36.25 -40.27 -35.94
CA ASP A 53 35.54 -41.05 -36.96
C ASP A 53 36.33 -40.94 -38.27
N THR A 54 36.52 -42.04 -38.97
CA THR A 54 37.30 -42.10 -40.21
C THR A 54 36.42 -42.56 -41.36
N VAL A 55 36.52 -41.87 -42.48
CA VAL A 55 35.80 -42.18 -43.73
C VAL A 55 36.75 -42.03 -44.92
N GLU A 56 36.46 -42.78 -45.98
CA GLU A 56 37.29 -42.75 -47.20
C GLU A 56 36.76 -41.76 -48.24
N THR A 57 35.49 -41.38 -48.16
CA THR A 57 34.82 -40.55 -49.17
C THR A 57 34.25 -39.25 -48.61
N GLN A 58 34.23 -38.22 -49.45
CA GLN A 58 33.63 -36.92 -49.13
C GLN A 58 32.12 -37.01 -48.88
N GLU A 59 31.40 -37.86 -49.62
CA GLU A 59 29.95 -37.99 -49.48
C GLU A 59 29.57 -38.56 -48.11
N GLU A 60 30.30 -39.58 -47.67
CA GLU A 60 30.13 -40.16 -46.34
C GLU A 60 30.46 -39.15 -45.24
N ALA A 61 31.52 -38.36 -45.43
CA ALA A 61 31.90 -37.30 -44.49
C ALA A 61 30.80 -36.24 -44.33
N LEU A 62 30.21 -35.78 -45.44
CA LEU A 62 29.12 -34.79 -45.41
C LEU A 62 27.85 -35.35 -44.78
N ASN A 63 27.53 -36.63 -45.04
CA ASN A 63 26.41 -37.32 -44.42
C ASN A 63 26.62 -37.45 -42.90
N LEU A 64 27.83 -37.76 -42.44
CA LEU A 64 28.16 -37.79 -41.00
C LEU A 64 28.10 -36.41 -40.35
N LEU A 65 28.63 -35.37 -41.02
CA LEU A 65 28.52 -33.98 -40.54
C LEU A 65 27.06 -33.56 -40.33
N GLN A 66 26.14 -34.03 -41.19
CA GLN A 66 24.72 -33.73 -41.10
C GLN A 66 23.98 -34.58 -40.05
N LYS A 67 24.25 -35.89 -39.97
CA LYS A 67 23.46 -36.85 -39.16
C LYS A 67 24.01 -37.10 -37.76
N ARG A 68 25.33 -37.05 -37.57
CA ARG A 68 26.04 -37.50 -36.36
C ARG A 68 26.85 -36.39 -35.67
N GLY A 69 26.89 -35.18 -36.26
CA GLY A 69 27.55 -34.03 -35.67
C GLY A 69 27.00 -33.65 -34.28
N PRO A 70 27.68 -32.73 -33.56
CA PRO A 70 28.72 -31.84 -34.06
C PRO A 70 30.12 -32.48 -34.06
N TYR A 71 30.87 -32.20 -35.12
CA TYR A 71 32.31 -32.45 -35.19
C TYR A 71 33.06 -31.17 -34.89
N ALA A 72 34.07 -31.24 -34.02
CA ALA A 72 34.92 -30.10 -33.71
C ALA A 72 35.86 -29.79 -34.88
N ILE A 73 36.38 -30.84 -35.51
CA ILE A 73 37.37 -30.73 -36.58
C ILE A 73 36.98 -31.65 -37.75
N LEU A 74 37.08 -31.11 -38.97
CA LEU A 74 37.10 -31.87 -40.22
C LEU A 74 38.53 -31.86 -40.76
N LEU A 75 39.19 -33.02 -40.81
CA LEU A 75 40.53 -33.19 -41.36
C LEU A 75 40.42 -33.96 -42.69
N SER A 76 40.69 -33.30 -43.82
CA SER A 76 40.52 -33.91 -45.16
C SER A 76 41.81 -33.85 -45.99
N GLY A 77 42.14 -34.92 -46.70
CA GLY A 77 43.27 -34.97 -47.64
C GLY A 77 43.02 -34.26 -48.97
N ALA A 78 44.07 -33.63 -49.52
CA ALA A 78 44.08 -32.96 -50.84
C ALA A 78 44.02 -33.97 -52.00
N ASP A 79 44.63 -35.15 -51.81
CA ASP A 79 44.85 -36.17 -52.86
C ASP A 79 43.62 -37.03 -53.15
N ASN A 80 42.47 -36.76 -52.52
CA ASN A 80 41.20 -37.47 -52.74
C ASN A 80 40.49 -37.02 -54.05
N GLY A 81 41.23 -36.96 -55.16
CA GLY A 81 40.67 -36.74 -56.50
C GLY A 81 40.34 -35.29 -56.88
N GLY A 82 41.04 -34.29 -56.32
CA GLY A 82 40.92 -32.89 -56.74
C GLY A 82 39.63 -32.16 -56.31
N LYS A 83 38.78 -32.79 -55.48
CA LYS A 83 37.49 -32.24 -55.00
C LYS A 83 37.53 -31.72 -53.56
N SER A 84 38.72 -31.53 -53.01
CA SER A 84 38.96 -31.21 -51.59
C SER A 84 38.46 -29.80 -51.21
N VAL A 85 38.28 -28.91 -52.20
CA VAL A 85 37.62 -27.60 -52.05
C VAL A 85 36.11 -27.78 -51.78
N ASP A 86 35.45 -28.66 -52.53
CA ASP A 86 33.99 -28.86 -52.45
C ASP A 86 33.53 -29.35 -51.07
N ILE A 87 34.34 -30.19 -50.39
CA ILE A 87 33.97 -30.69 -49.06
C ILE A 87 33.99 -29.58 -48.03
N PHE A 88 34.97 -28.68 -48.08
CA PHE A 88 35.07 -27.58 -47.13
C PHE A 88 33.98 -26.53 -47.34
N GLN A 89 33.64 -26.23 -48.59
CA GLN A 89 32.49 -25.36 -48.89
C GLN A 89 31.18 -25.92 -48.36
N LYS A 90 30.91 -27.20 -48.63
CA LYS A 90 29.69 -27.88 -48.16
C LYS A 90 29.68 -28.00 -46.64
N ALA A 91 30.80 -28.35 -46.02
CA ALA A 91 30.95 -28.41 -44.57
C ALA A 91 30.77 -27.05 -43.90
N ARG A 92 31.21 -25.94 -44.52
CA ARG A 92 30.96 -24.58 -44.02
C ARG A 92 29.48 -24.24 -43.99
N LYS A 93 28.70 -24.70 -44.98
CA LYS A 93 27.25 -24.50 -45.02
C LYS A 93 26.52 -25.38 -44.01
N LEU A 94 26.90 -26.66 -43.92
CA LEU A 94 26.23 -27.65 -43.05
C LEU A 94 26.61 -27.48 -41.57
N ALA A 95 27.88 -27.21 -41.29
CA ALA A 95 28.44 -27.17 -39.95
C ALA A 95 29.47 -26.02 -39.86
N PRO A 96 29.01 -24.75 -39.87
CA PRO A 96 29.87 -23.56 -40.00
C PRO A 96 30.94 -23.44 -38.93
N HIS A 97 30.63 -23.88 -37.71
CA HIS A 97 31.52 -23.81 -36.56
C HIS A 97 32.63 -24.88 -36.56
N THR A 98 32.49 -25.95 -37.35
CA THR A 98 33.51 -27.01 -37.48
C THR A 98 34.80 -26.42 -38.01
N THR A 99 35.91 -26.62 -37.29
CA THR A 99 37.22 -26.19 -37.78
C THR A 99 37.66 -27.14 -38.90
N ARG A 100 37.96 -26.58 -40.06
CA ARG A 100 38.32 -27.32 -41.28
C ARG A 100 39.84 -27.31 -41.44
N ILE A 101 40.47 -28.47 -41.56
CA ILE A 101 41.93 -28.61 -41.68
C ILE A 101 42.22 -29.46 -42.91
N LEU A 102 43.06 -28.96 -43.80
CA LEU A 102 43.50 -29.67 -45.00
C LEU A 102 44.79 -30.43 -44.71
N THR A 103 44.91 -31.67 -45.18
CA THR A 103 46.20 -32.38 -45.26
C THR A 103 46.63 -32.52 -46.71
N ALA A 104 47.91 -32.34 -47.03
CA ALA A 104 48.39 -32.40 -48.42
C ALA A 104 49.78 -33.03 -48.52
N GLY A 105 50.00 -33.93 -49.49
CA GLY A 105 51.32 -34.53 -49.76
C GLY A 105 52.21 -33.69 -50.65
N LYS A 106 51.69 -33.23 -51.79
CA LYS A 106 52.30 -32.19 -52.63
C LYS A 106 51.28 -31.10 -52.85
N LEU A 107 51.67 -29.87 -52.60
CA LEU A 107 50.82 -28.71 -52.83
C LEU A 107 51.61 -27.77 -53.74
N ASP A 108 51.12 -27.56 -54.96
CA ASP A 108 51.67 -26.50 -55.81
C ASP A 108 51.11 -25.13 -55.39
N GLU A 109 51.80 -24.05 -55.78
CA GLU A 109 51.43 -22.68 -55.39
C GLU A 109 50.01 -22.32 -55.86
N LYS A 110 49.58 -22.84 -57.02
CA LYS A 110 48.27 -22.55 -57.60
C LYS A 110 47.15 -23.15 -56.74
N THR A 111 47.30 -24.41 -56.34
CA THR A 111 46.35 -25.13 -55.48
C THR A 111 46.31 -24.51 -54.08
N LEU A 112 47.46 -24.11 -53.52
CA LEU A 112 47.50 -23.39 -52.24
C LEU A 112 46.76 -22.05 -52.31
N MET A 113 46.97 -21.28 -53.38
CA MET A 113 46.27 -20.00 -53.60
C MET A 113 44.76 -20.18 -53.71
N GLU A 114 44.28 -21.25 -54.36
CA GLU A 114 42.85 -21.57 -54.45
C GLU A 114 42.23 -21.86 -53.07
N PHE A 115 42.94 -22.57 -52.19
CA PHE A 115 42.48 -22.81 -50.81
C PHE A 115 42.51 -21.57 -49.93
N VAL A 116 43.51 -20.71 -50.10
CA VAL A 116 43.64 -19.45 -49.35
C VAL A 116 42.56 -18.46 -49.78
N ASN A 117 42.36 -18.27 -51.08
CA ASN A 117 41.41 -17.30 -51.63
C ASN A 117 39.94 -17.70 -51.38
N SER A 118 39.66 -18.99 -51.24
CA SER A 118 38.32 -19.49 -50.90
C SER A 118 38.00 -19.41 -49.40
N GLY A 119 39.00 -19.19 -48.54
CA GLY A 119 38.83 -19.08 -47.08
C GLY A 119 38.31 -20.36 -46.43
N GLU A 120 38.65 -21.51 -47.00
CA GLU A 120 38.00 -22.79 -46.74
C GLU A 120 38.62 -23.60 -45.57
N PRO A 121 39.93 -23.93 -45.60
CA PRO A 121 40.62 -24.52 -44.46
C PRO A 121 41.12 -23.43 -43.50
N TYR A 122 40.92 -23.66 -42.20
CA TYR A 122 41.54 -22.88 -41.12
C TYR A 122 43.07 -23.06 -41.11
N ARG A 123 43.54 -24.27 -41.42
CA ARG A 123 44.97 -24.60 -41.47
C ARG A 123 45.27 -25.71 -42.46
N VAL A 124 46.48 -25.71 -43.00
CA VAL A 124 47.01 -26.76 -43.90
C VAL A 124 48.13 -27.50 -43.19
N LEU A 125 48.12 -28.84 -43.29
CA LEU A 125 49.10 -29.76 -42.71
C LEU A 125 49.78 -30.55 -43.84
N ILE A 126 51.10 -30.38 -43.99
CA ILE A 126 51.86 -31.04 -45.06
C ILE A 126 52.29 -32.45 -44.61
N LYS A 127 52.09 -33.46 -45.46
CA LYS A 127 52.53 -34.84 -45.25
C LYS A 127 53.98 -35.02 -45.76
N PRO A 128 54.81 -35.84 -45.10
CA PRO A 128 54.54 -36.53 -43.84
C PRO A 128 54.61 -35.55 -42.66
N PHE A 129 53.65 -35.65 -41.74
CA PHE A 129 53.64 -34.90 -40.48
C PHE A 129 53.98 -35.81 -39.32
N ASP A 130 54.69 -35.29 -38.32
CA ASP A 130 54.92 -35.99 -37.06
C ASP A 130 53.73 -35.81 -36.09
N ASN A 131 53.70 -36.63 -35.04
CA ASN A 131 52.65 -36.56 -34.03
C ASN A 131 52.61 -35.21 -33.31
N LYS A 132 53.75 -34.56 -33.09
CA LYS A 132 53.83 -33.30 -32.35
C LYS A 132 53.15 -32.17 -33.12
N LEU A 133 53.38 -32.09 -34.41
CA LEU A 133 52.78 -31.11 -35.31
C LEU A 133 51.28 -31.37 -35.47
N LEU A 134 50.87 -32.64 -35.69
CA LEU A 134 49.46 -33.01 -35.78
C LEU A 134 48.70 -32.60 -34.51
N LEU A 135 49.21 -32.96 -33.34
CA LEU A 135 48.57 -32.67 -32.05
C LEU A 135 48.44 -31.16 -31.81
N LYS A 136 49.49 -30.40 -32.13
CA LYS A 136 49.45 -28.93 -32.03
C LYS A 136 48.34 -28.33 -32.91
N VAL A 137 48.27 -28.75 -34.17
CA VAL A 137 47.27 -28.26 -35.13
C VAL A 137 45.84 -28.67 -34.73
N VAL A 138 45.66 -29.89 -34.21
CA VAL A 138 44.39 -30.37 -33.69
C VAL A 138 43.95 -29.58 -32.44
N GLN A 139 44.86 -29.31 -31.50
CA GLN A 139 44.56 -28.50 -30.31
C GLN A 139 44.16 -27.07 -30.67
N GLU A 140 44.88 -26.42 -31.58
CA GLU A 140 44.53 -25.09 -32.07
C GLU A 140 43.17 -25.10 -32.78
N GLY A 141 42.91 -26.12 -33.61
CA GLY A 141 41.65 -26.31 -34.31
C GLY A 141 40.45 -26.51 -33.36
N LEU A 142 40.65 -27.29 -32.29
CA LEU A 142 39.65 -27.49 -31.24
C LEU A 142 39.35 -26.17 -30.51
N ARG A 143 40.38 -25.40 -30.13
CA ARG A 143 40.21 -24.09 -29.50
C ARG A 143 39.41 -23.14 -30.39
N GLN A 144 39.67 -23.15 -31.69
CA GLN A 144 38.93 -22.34 -32.66
C GLN A 144 37.45 -22.74 -32.76
N PHE A 145 37.17 -24.05 -32.75
CA PHE A 145 35.80 -24.57 -32.73
C PHE A 145 35.05 -24.09 -31.49
N GLU A 146 35.67 -24.24 -30.31
CA GLU A 146 35.09 -23.82 -29.03
C GLU A 146 34.77 -22.32 -29.03
N MET A 147 35.70 -21.48 -29.49
CA MET A 147 35.47 -20.02 -29.59
C MET A 147 34.34 -19.67 -30.58
N SER A 148 34.28 -20.33 -31.74
CA SER A 148 33.25 -20.07 -32.75
C SER A 148 31.87 -20.51 -32.28
N ALA A 149 31.77 -21.70 -31.71
CA ALA A 149 30.52 -22.26 -31.18
C ALA A 149 30.01 -21.46 -29.97
N ALA A 150 30.90 -21.07 -29.05
CA ALA A 150 30.54 -20.27 -27.88
C ALA A 150 30.03 -18.88 -28.25
N SER A 151 30.65 -18.23 -29.24
CA SER A 151 30.21 -16.91 -29.72
C SER A 151 28.80 -16.97 -30.32
N ALA A 152 28.50 -17.99 -31.12
CA ALA A 152 27.18 -18.19 -31.70
C ALA A 152 26.11 -18.52 -30.65
N ALA A 153 26.45 -19.37 -29.67
CA ALA A 153 25.56 -19.68 -28.55
C ALA A 153 25.24 -18.42 -27.72
N ARG A 154 26.26 -17.59 -27.46
CA ARG A 154 26.11 -16.33 -26.73
C ARG A 154 25.23 -15.33 -27.47
N LEU A 155 25.36 -15.23 -28.80
CA LEU A 155 24.52 -14.34 -29.60
C LEU A 155 23.05 -14.77 -29.57
N LYS A 156 22.77 -16.08 -29.67
CA LYS A 156 21.41 -16.61 -29.53
C LYS A 156 20.81 -16.33 -28.15
N LEU A 157 21.62 -16.48 -27.09
CA LEU A 157 21.19 -16.18 -25.74
C LEU A 157 20.88 -14.69 -25.57
N MET A 158 21.72 -13.81 -26.13
CA MET A 158 21.48 -12.36 -26.12
C MET A 158 20.19 -11.99 -26.84
N GLY A 159 19.91 -12.59 -28.01
CA GLY A 159 18.64 -12.35 -28.71
C GLY A 159 17.41 -12.78 -27.90
N LYS A 160 17.46 -13.95 -27.24
CA LYS A 160 16.38 -14.38 -26.33
C LYS A 160 16.22 -13.43 -25.14
N LEU A 161 17.35 -13.00 -24.56
CA LEU A 161 17.36 -12.10 -23.42
C LEU A 161 16.80 -10.73 -23.79
N GLU A 162 17.13 -10.21 -24.97
CA GLU A 162 16.55 -8.97 -25.51
C GLU A 162 15.03 -9.07 -25.71
N GLU A 163 14.53 -10.19 -26.23
CA GLU A 163 13.08 -10.40 -26.35
C GLU A 163 12.38 -10.43 -24.99
N GLU A 164 12.94 -11.15 -24.01
CA GLU A 164 12.41 -11.20 -22.64
C GLU A 164 12.43 -9.81 -21.97
N PHE A 165 13.53 -9.05 -22.12
CA PHE A 165 13.60 -7.67 -21.65
C PHE A 165 12.56 -6.76 -22.31
N LYS A 166 12.30 -6.95 -23.61
CA LYS A 166 11.28 -6.17 -24.33
C LYS A 166 9.88 -6.46 -23.79
N LYS A 167 9.54 -7.73 -23.55
CA LYS A 167 8.26 -8.12 -22.93
C LYS A 167 8.11 -7.55 -21.52
N ALA A 168 9.13 -7.71 -20.68
CA ALA A 168 9.13 -7.19 -19.31
C ALA A 168 8.97 -5.66 -19.27
N ARG A 169 9.67 -4.93 -20.16
CA ARG A 169 9.49 -3.47 -20.30
C ARG A 169 8.06 -3.12 -20.68
N GLY A 170 7.45 -3.85 -21.63
CA GLY A 170 6.05 -3.66 -22.02
C GLY A 170 5.10 -3.78 -20.83
N GLN A 171 5.24 -4.82 -20.02
CA GLN A 171 4.44 -5.03 -18.81
C GLN A 171 4.62 -3.89 -17.80
N VAL A 172 5.84 -3.38 -17.62
CA VAL A 172 6.10 -2.22 -16.74
C VAL A 172 5.40 -0.96 -17.24
N TYR A 173 5.38 -0.71 -18.54
CA TYR A 173 4.66 0.45 -19.10
C TYR A 173 3.15 0.34 -18.88
N GLU A 174 2.56 -0.83 -19.16
CA GLU A 174 1.13 -1.07 -18.94
C GLU A 174 0.75 -0.91 -17.46
N LEU A 175 1.55 -1.48 -16.56
CA LEU A 175 1.33 -1.34 -15.12
C LEU A 175 1.41 0.12 -14.67
N LYS A 176 2.38 0.89 -15.16
CA LYS A 176 2.49 2.33 -14.85
C LYS A 176 1.26 3.11 -15.33
N GLU A 177 0.72 2.77 -16.49
CA GLU A 177 -0.48 3.41 -17.02
C GLU A 177 -1.71 3.11 -16.14
N GLN A 178 -1.88 1.83 -15.74
CA GLN A 178 -2.95 1.43 -14.84
C GLN A 178 -2.86 2.15 -13.48
N VAL A 179 -1.66 2.22 -12.90
CA VAL A 179 -1.41 2.95 -11.64
C VAL A 179 -1.74 4.44 -11.78
N SER A 180 -1.36 5.07 -12.90
CA SER A 180 -1.68 6.48 -13.17
C SER A 180 -3.19 6.71 -13.22
N LYS A 181 -3.92 5.88 -13.99
CA LYS A 181 -5.39 5.92 -14.09
C LYS A 181 -6.05 5.76 -12.71
N LEU A 182 -5.56 4.83 -11.90
CA LEU A 182 -6.08 4.59 -10.56
C LEU A 182 -5.85 5.80 -9.64
N LYS A 183 -4.67 6.42 -9.71
CA LYS A 183 -4.34 7.62 -8.93
C LYS A 183 -5.25 8.80 -9.29
N THR A 184 -5.52 9.03 -10.56
CA THR A 184 -6.45 10.09 -11.00
C THR A 184 -7.87 9.83 -10.50
N ARG A 185 -8.36 8.58 -10.57
CA ARG A 185 -9.68 8.23 -10.01
C ARG A 185 -9.76 8.46 -8.51
N LEU A 186 -8.72 8.08 -7.76
CA LEU A 186 -8.65 8.29 -6.32
C LEU A 186 -8.69 9.78 -5.97
N GLN A 187 -7.96 10.63 -6.71
CA GLN A 187 -7.98 12.09 -6.50
C GLN A 187 -9.36 12.70 -6.77
N MET A 188 -10.07 12.25 -7.82
CA MET A 188 -11.44 12.72 -8.09
C MET A 188 -12.41 12.35 -6.96
N ILE A 189 -12.32 11.12 -6.42
CA ILE A 189 -13.15 10.66 -5.31
C ILE A 189 -12.87 11.50 -4.05
N LEU A 190 -11.59 11.69 -3.71
CA LEU A 190 -11.19 12.54 -2.58
C LEU A 190 -11.70 13.98 -2.72
N GLY A 191 -11.58 14.56 -3.91
CA GLY A 191 -12.11 15.91 -4.20
C GLY A 191 -13.63 15.98 -4.01
N GLY A 192 -14.36 14.97 -4.46
CA GLY A 192 -15.81 14.87 -4.25
C GLY A 192 -16.20 14.76 -2.77
N MET A 193 -15.48 13.98 -1.98
CA MET A 193 -15.72 13.86 -0.53
C MET A 193 -15.50 15.19 0.20
N VAL A 194 -14.44 15.93 -0.11
CA VAL A 194 -14.18 17.24 0.50
C VAL A 194 -15.32 18.21 0.18
N LEU A 195 -15.79 18.23 -1.08
CA LEU A 195 -16.92 19.07 -1.47
C LEU A 195 -18.19 18.73 -0.69
N LEU A 196 -18.48 17.43 -0.50
CA LEU A 196 -19.63 16.97 0.30
C LEU A 196 -19.55 17.41 1.76
N VAL A 197 -18.37 17.36 2.37
CA VAL A 197 -18.19 17.83 3.77
C VAL A 197 -18.42 19.35 3.86
N ILE A 198 -17.91 20.12 2.91
CA ILE A 198 -18.10 21.58 2.88
C ILE A 198 -19.59 21.91 2.68
N THR A 199 -20.27 21.28 1.72
CA THR A 199 -21.68 21.56 1.46
C THR A 199 -22.56 21.16 2.65
N TYR A 200 -22.29 20.02 3.29
CA TYR A 200 -22.96 19.61 4.51
C TYR A 200 -22.75 20.61 5.65
N SER A 201 -21.51 21.07 5.85
CA SER A 201 -21.17 22.03 6.91
C SER A 201 -21.86 23.38 6.70
N VAL A 202 -21.90 23.87 5.47
CA VAL A 202 -22.61 25.11 5.12
C VAL A 202 -24.11 24.96 5.33
N PHE A 203 -24.70 23.84 4.88
CA PHE A 203 -26.12 23.56 5.08
C PHE A 203 -26.48 23.50 6.57
N TYR A 204 -25.69 22.78 7.36
CA TYR A 204 -25.86 22.70 8.81
C TYR A 204 -25.75 24.08 9.47
N GLY A 205 -24.75 24.88 9.09
CA GLY A 205 -24.59 26.25 9.59
C GLY A 205 -25.79 27.14 9.27
N ILE A 206 -26.38 27.02 8.08
CA ILE A 206 -27.60 27.74 7.69
C ILE A 206 -28.78 27.31 8.56
N GLN A 207 -28.96 26.01 8.82
CA GLN A 207 -30.04 25.54 9.70
C GLN A 207 -29.91 26.10 11.11
N VAL A 208 -28.72 26.00 11.72
CA VAL A 208 -28.46 26.54 13.06
C VAL A 208 -28.73 28.05 13.11
N TYR A 209 -28.30 28.78 12.07
CA TYR A 209 -28.57 30.22 11.98
C TYR A 209 -30.08 30.53 11.90
N GLN A 210 -30.83 29.78 11.11
CA GLN A 210 -32.28 29.95 11.01
C GLN A 210 -32.99 29.67 12.32
N GLU A 211 -32.60 28.61 13.04
CA GLU A 211 -33.15 28.28 14.36
C GLU A 211 -32.85 29.38 15.38
N ALA A 212 -31.62 29.87 15.43
CA ALA A 212 -31.21 30.96 16.31
C ALA A 212 -32.00 32.24 16.02
N LYS A 213 -32.17 32.60 14.75
CA LYS A 213 -32.96 33.76 14.34
C LYS A 213 -34.45 33.61 14.71
N LEU A 214 -35.02 32.43 14.53
CA LEU A 214 -36.41 32.16 14.90
C LEU A 214 -36.63 32.25 16.42
N LEU A 215 -35.65 31.81 17.21
CA LEU A 215 -35.66 31.97 18.67
C LEU A 215 -35.61 33.45 19.07
N GLU A 216 -34.79 34.25 18.39
CA GLU A 216 -34.69 35.70 18.61
C GLU A 216 -35.98 36.44 18.22
N ASP A 217 -36.53 36.18 17.03
CA ASP A 217 -37.77 36.79 16.52
C ASP A 217 -38.98 36.53 17.42
N LYS A 218 -38.99 35.40 18.15
CA LYS A 218 -40.06 35.01 19.08
C LYS A 218 -39.77 35.37 20.54
N SER A 219 -38.66 36.05 20.81
CA SER A 219 -38.28 36.43 22.16
C SER A 219 -39.02 37.70 22.62
N ILE A 220 -39.16 37.85 23.94
CA ILE A 220 -39.76 39.02 24.57
C ILE A 220 -38.69 39.72 25.41
N GLN A 221 -38.39 40.99 25.09
CA GLN A 221 -37.49 41.82 25.89
C GLN A 221 -38.22 42.32 27.14
N LEU A 222 -37.68 41.99 28.32
CA LEU A 222 -38.21 42.37 29.64
C LEU A 222 -37.12 43.09 30.43
N GLY A 223 -36.85 44.34 30.08
CA GLY A 223 -35.76 45.12 30.68
C GLY A 223 -34.39 44.49 30.39
N ALA A 224 -33.65 44.11 31.44
CA ALA A 224 -32.36 43.42 31.36
C ALA A 224 -32.47 41.92 30.98
N TRP A 225 -33.67 41.41 30.71
CA TRP A 225 -33.90 40.01 30.39
C TRP A 225 -34.45 39.83 28.98
N ILE A 226 -34.05 38.74 28.33
CA ILE A 226 -34.63 38.25 27.08
C ILE A 226 -35.28 36.90 27.38
N LEU A 227 -36.60 36.82 27.30
CA LEU A 227 -37.35 35.57 27.49
C LEU A 227 -37.58 34.89 26.14
N TYR A 228 -37.14 33.64 26.01
CA TYR A 228 -37.33 32.82 24.81
C TYR A 228 -38.54 31.88 24.97
N ASN A 229 -39.15 31.52 23.85
CA ASN A 229 -40.31 30.62 23.82
C ASN A 229 -40.02 29.18 24.30
N ASN A 230 -38.75 28.79 24.33
CA ASN A 230 -38.26 27.48 24.80
C ASN A 230 -38.10 27.40 26.32
N LYS A 231 -38.68 28.34 27.07
CA LYS A 231 -38.63 28.40 28.55
C LYS A 231 -37.24 28.66 29.12
N THR A 232 -36.40 29.36 28.35
CA THR A 232 -35.12 29.90 28.82
C THR A 232 -35.16 31.42 28.83
N ALA A 233 -34.35 32.04 29.69
CA ALA A 233 -34.25 33.48 29.81
C ALA A 233 -32.79 33.90 29.91
N LYS A 234 -32.35 34.80 29.03
CA LYS A 234 -31.00 35.37 29.07
C LYS A 234 -31.00 36.68 29.85
N ASP A 235 -30.17 36.75 30.87
CA ASP A 235 -29.82 37.98 31.55
C ASP A 235 -28.74 38.70 30.72
N THR A 236 -29.06 39.87 30.17
CA THR A 236 -28.14 40.62 29.32
C THR A 236 -27.04 41.33 30.11
N THR A 237 -27.20 41.47 31.43
CA THR A 237 -26.19 42.10 32.30
C THR A 237 -25.07 41.13 32.67
N THR A 238 -25.42 39.89 32.99
CA THR A 238 -24.46 38.84 33.35
C THR A 238 -24.08 37.94 32.17
N GLY A 239 -24.85 38.00 31.08
CA GLY A 239 -24.70 37.12 29.91
C GLY A 239 -25.19 35.68 30.15
N LYS A 240 -25.69 35.36 31.35
CA LYS A 240 -26.09 34.01 31.74
C LYS A 240 -27.50 33.69 31.23
N THR A 241 -27.73 32.41 30.95
CA THR A 241 -29.05 31.91 30.56
C THR A 241 -29.60 31.03 31.66
N TRP A 242 -30.83 31.30 32.06
CA TRP A 242 -31.54 30.67 33.15
C TRP A 242 -32.74 29.89 32.61
N MET A 243 -33.14 28.84 33.31
CA MET A 243 -34.46 28.25 33.07
C MET A 243 -35.53 29.22 33.60
N SER A 244 -36.52 29.60 32.78
CA SER A 244 -37.62 30.45 33.25
C SER A 244 -38.50 29.70 34.27
N VAL A 245 -38.60 28.39 34.11
CA VAL A 245 -39.28 27.46 35.02
C VAL A 245 -38.29 26.80 35.99
N ASP A 246 -38.78 26.39 37.16
CA ASP A 246 -37.98 25.67 38.16
C ASP A 246 -38.44 24.22 38.37
N PHE A 247 -37.79 23.50 39.28
CA PHE A 247 -38.13 22.13 39.66
C PHE A 247 -39.61 21.97 39.99
N ARG A 248 -40.21 22.89 40.75
CA ARG A 248 -41.62 22.80 41.13
C ARG A 248 -42.56 23.06 39.98
N ASN A 249 -42.21 24.00 39.10
CA ASN A 249 -42.99 24.24 37.90
C ASN A 249 -43.09 22.96 37.04
N ILE A 250 -42.02 22.17 36.96
CA ILE A 250 -41.92 20.96 36.13
C ILE A 250 -42.43 19.71 36.86
N GLU A 251 -41.89 19.41 38.03
CA GLU A 251 -42.13 18.15 38.77
C GLU A 251 -43.36 18.23 39.69
N LYS A 252 -43.95 19.43 39.87
CA LYS A 252 -45.15 19.69 40.69
C LYS A 252 -45.03 19.24 42.15
N ARG A 253 -43.82 19.22 42.70
CA ARG A 253 -43.52 18.90 44.11
C ARG A 253 -42.21 19.54 44.57
N ALA A 254 -41.93 19.46 45.87
CA ALA A 254 -40.62 19.80 46.42
C ALA A 254 -39.55 18.75 46.02
N PRO A 255 -38.28 19.16 45.83
CA PRO A 255 -37.17 18.25 45.97
C PRO A 255 -37.03 17.82 47.44
N LYS A 256 -36.65 16.56 47.65
CA LYS A 256 -36.46 15.91 48.94
C LYS A 256 -35.16 16.33 49.60
N SER A 257 -34.13 16.62 48.81
CA SER A 257 -32.79 16.95 49.28
C SER A 257 -32.05 17.80 48.24
N TRP A 258 -30.86 18.28 48.61
CA TRP A 258 -29.91 18.89 47.68
C TRP A 258 -29.40 17.88 46.65
N ASP A 259 -29.19 16.63 47.04
CA ASP A 259 -28.75 15.56 46.12
C ASP A 259 -29.77 15.32 45.00
N GLU A 260 -31.06 15.37 45.32
CA GLU A 260 -32.11 15.29 44.29
C GLU A 260 -32.06 16.50 43.33
N ALA A 261 -31.69 17.69 43.81
CA ALA A 261 -31.53 18.85 42.94
C ALA A 261 -30.36 18.67 41.95
N VAL A 262 -29.29 17.99 42.39
CA VAL A 262 -28.14 17.61 41.55
C VAL A 262 -28.52 16.54 40.54
N GLU A 263 -29.22 15.48 40.97
CA GLU A 263 -29.74 14.45 40.05
C GLU A 263 -30.70 15.04 39.03
N TRP A 264 -31.54 15.99 39.45
CA TRP A 264 -32.46 16.67 38.56
C TRP A 264 -31.74 17.52 37.51
N ARG A 265 -30.64 18.20 37.87
CA ARG A 265 -29.77 18.86 36.90
C ARG A 265 -29.30 17.88 35.83
N ASP A 266 -28.83 16.70 36.22
CA ASP A 266 -28.33 15.70 35.26
C ASP A 266 -29.44 15.21 34.33
N LYS A 267 -30.65 14.98 34.87
CA LYS A 267 -31.86 14.67 34.09
C LYS A 267 -32.23 15.79 33.10
N ILE A 268 -32.05 17.06 33.48
CA ILE A 268 -32.33 18.21 32.61
C ILE A 268 -31.29 18.31 31.48
N ASN A 269 -30.01 18.04 31.77
CA ASN A 269 -28.95 18.01 30.78
C ASN A 269 -29.12 16.88 29.75
N GLU A 270 -29.46 15.68 30.21
CA GLU A 270 -29.75 14.54 29.32
C GLU A 270 -30.91 14.86 28.36
N LYS A 271 -31.92 15.59 28.84
CA LYS A 271 -33.09 16.01 28.04
C LYS A 271 -32.82 17.20 27.12
N LYS A 272 -31.64 17.81 27.19
CA LYS A 272 -31.28 19.02 26.42
C LYS A 272 -32.32 20.14 26.55
N PHE A 273 -32.76 20.44 27.78
CA PHE A 273 -33.77 21.47 28.01
C PHE A 273 -33.38 22.80 27.37
N GLY A 274 -34.30 23.41 26.62
CA GLY A 274 -34.03 24.64 25.88
C GLY A 274 -32.99 24.50 24.74
N GLY A 275 -32.59 23.27 24.38
CA GLY A 275 -31.52 23.00 23.43
C GLY A 275 -30.12 22.86 24.07
N PHE A 276 -30.03 22.85 25.40
CA PHE A 276 -28.76 22.93 26.13
C PHE A 276 -28.57 21.76 27.10
N ASP A 277 -27.33 21.30 27.26
CA ASP A 277 -26.91 20.14 28.07
C ASP A 277 -25.83 20.46 29.13
N ASP A 278 -25.61 21.75 29.40
CA ASP A 278 -24.59 22.29 30.32
C ASP A 278 -25.19 23.08 31.50
N TRP A 279 -26.42 22.76 31.89
CA TRP A 279 -27.09 23.36 33.04
C TRP A 279 -26.39 22.99 34.34
N ARG A 280 -26.31 23.95 35.26
CA ARG A 280 -25.75 23.77 36.61
C ARG A 280 -26.62 24.44 37.68
N LEU A 281 -26.41 24.03 38.92
CA LEU A 281 -26.94 24.75 40.06
C LEU A 281 -26.29 26.16 40.11
N PRO A 282 -27.05 27.23 40.34
CA PRO A 282 -26.50 28.58 40.50
C PRO A 282 -25.77 28.73 41.83
N THR A 283 -24.90 29.73 41.92
CA THR A 283 -24.32 30.15 43.20
C THR A 283 -25.29 31.06 43.97
N LEU A 284 -25.07 31.21 45.28
CA LEU A 284 -25.81 32.15 46.12
C LEU A 284 -25.63 33.58 45.63
N GLN A 285 -24.43 33.92 45.16
CA GLN A 285 -24.19 35.25 44.58
C GLN A 285 -24.99 35.46 43.29
N GLU A 286 -25.11 34.44 42.45
CA GLU A 286 -25.94 34.52 41.25
C GLU A 286 -27.41 34.72 41.60
N TYR A 287 -27.95 33.97 42.56
CA TYR A 287 -29.31 34.19 43.03
C TYR A 287 -29.53 35.59 43.61
N LYS A 288 -28.61 36.08 44.45
CA LYS A 288 -28.64 37.44 45.00
C LYS A 288 -28.68 38.50 43.91
N ASN A 289 -27.91 38.32 42.84
CA ASN A 289 -27.89 39.26 41.72
C ASN A 289 -29.19 39.26 40.90
N THR A 290 -29.93 38.15 40.90
CA THR A 290 -31.24 38.06 40.22
C THR A 290 -32.43 38.51 41.09
N TYR A 291 -32.23 38.69 42.39
CA TYR A 291 -33.29 39.00 43.34
C TYR A 291 -33.86 40.41 43.11
N ASP A 292 -35.19 40.51 43.04
CA ASP A 292 -35.89 41.77 42.88
C ASP A 292 -36.97 41.93 43.97
N GLN A 293 -36.66 42.74 44.98
CA GLN A 293 -37.54 42.97 46.13
C GLN A 293 -38.88 43.65 45.76
N ASN A 294 -38.95 44.32 44.60
CA ASN A 294 -40.12 45.10 44.19
C ASN A 294 -41.10 44.28 43.33
N HIS A 295 -40.77 43.01 42.99
CA HIS A 295 -41.63 42.17 42.16
C HIS A 295 -42.61 41.31 42.97
N THR A 296 -43.85 41.27 42.48
CA THR A 296 -45.01 40.65 43.14
C THR A 296 -45.45 39.37 42.43
N LYS A 297 -44.52 38.44 42.20
CA LYS A 297 -44.87 37.10 41.71
C LYS A 297 -45.36 36.22 42.85
N THR A 298 -46.09 35.16 42.54
CA THR A 298 -46.68 34.27 43.57
C THR A 298 -46.00 32.91 43.56
N ALA A 299 -45.64 32.42 44.74
CA ALA A 299 -45.11 31.07 44.92
C ALA A 299 -46.16 29.96 44.66
N TYR A 300 -45.70 28.70 44.57
CA TYR A 300 -46.48 27.50 44.24
C TYR A 300 -47.81 27.35 45.00
N GLU A 301 -47.91 27.84 46.24
CA GLU A 301 -49.12 27.72 47.06
C GLU A 301 -50.24 28.70 46.69
N ASN A 302 -49.99 29.66 45.78
CA ASN A 302 -50.96 30.60 45.23
C ASN A 302 -51.82 31.32 46.29
N ARG A 303 -51.23 31.59 47.47
CA ARG A 303 -51.80 32.42 48.53
C ARG A 303 -51.21 33.82 48.43
N ASP A 304 -52.06 34.84 48.51
CA ASP A 304 -51.70 36.27 48.38
C ASP A 304 -50.62 36.74 49.38
N ASP A 305 -50.36 35.95 50.43
CA ASP A 305 -49.42 36.24 51.51
C ASP A 305 -47.94 35.99 51.14
N TYR A 306 -47.63 35.33 50.02
CA TYR A 306 -46.26 34.89 49.68
C TYR A 306 -45.75 35.48 48.36
N LYS A 307 -45.56 36.80 48.35
CA LYS A 307 -44.88 37.50 47.25
C LYS A 307 -43.41 37.12 47.20
N VAL A 308 -42.96 36.65 46.03
CA VAL A 308 -41.58 36.25 45.77
C VAL A 308 -40.90 37.24 44.84
N GLY A 309 -39.69 37.66 45.23
CA GLY A 309 -38.86 38.59 44.48
C GLY A 309 -38.15 37.97 43.27
N TYR A 310 -38.86 37.16 42.49
CA TYR A 310 -38.31 36.60 41.26
C TYR A 310 -38.05 37.71 40.23
N PRO A 311 -37.00 37.60 39.40
CA PRO A 311 -36.86 38.46 38.25
C PRO A 311 -38.03 38.29 37.28
N VAL A 312 -38.27 39.34 36.49
CA VAL A 312 -39.39 39.44 35.55
C VAL A 312 -39.49 38.27 34.56
N ALA A 313 -38.37 37.62 34.24
CA ALA A 313 -38.32 36.52 33.28
C ALA A 313 -38.65 35.13 33.85
N PHE A 314 -38.72 34.95 35.17
CA PHE A 314 -38.99 33.66 35.80
C PHE A 314 -40.49 33.41 35.96
N GLU A 315 -40.99 32.21 35.68
CA GLU A 315 -42.43 31.93 35.77
C GLU A 315 -42.96 31.90 37.22
N ASP A 316 -44.24 32.22 37.37
CA ASP A 316 -44.99 32.09 38.63
C ASP A 316 -45.14 30.63 39.06
N GLY A 317 -45.52 30.42 40.31
CA GLY A 317 -45.81 29.08 40.84
C GLY A 317 -44.56 28.25 41.14
N GLY A 318 -43.38 28.88 41.19
CA GLY A 318 -42.13 28.26 41.67
C GLY A 318 -42.07 28.14 43.20
N GLY A 319 -41.02 27.52 43.74
CA GLY A 319 -40.77 27.49 45.20
C GLY A 319 -40.01 28.71 45.67
N TYR A 320 -40.06 29.09 46.94
CA TYR A 320 -39.43 30.33 47.42
C TYR A 320 -38.07 30.14 48.10
N GLY A 321 -37.61 28.90 48.28
CA GLY A 321 -36.23 28.58 48.65
C GLY A 321 -35.54 27.78 47.56
N TYR A 322 -34.35 28.18 47.12
CA TYR A 322 -33.64 27.56 45.99
C TYR A 322 -32.28 27.04 46.38
N TRP A 323 -32.04 25.75 46.16
CA TRP A 323 -30.73 25.14 46.33
C TRP A 323 -29.67 25.78 45.41
N SER A 324 -28.51 26.08 45.99
CA SER A 324 -27.34 26.58 45.26
C SER A 324 -26.23 25.53 45.19
N SER A 325 -25.19 25.81 44.42
CA SER A 325 -23.96 25.00 44.39
C SER A 325 -23.01 25.27 45.56
N ASP A 326 -23.26 26.30 46.37
CA ASP A 326 -22.38 26.70 47.47
C ASP A 326 -22.51 25.72 48.65
N SER A 327 -21.40 25.46 49.31
CA SER A 327 -21.33 24.63 50.52
C SER A 327 -20.25 25.19 51.45
N THR A 328 -20.40 24.96 52.76
CA THR A 328 -19.38 25.29 53.78
C THR A 328 -18.76 24.04 54.39
N SER A 329 -19.39 22.87 54.21
CA SER A 329 -18.84 21.55 54.53
C SER A 329 -19.37 20.50 53.54
N GLN A 330 -18.89 19.27 53.64
CA GLN A 330 -19.37 18.17 52.80
C GLN A 330 -20.84 17.79 53.07
N ASP A 331 -21.35 18.12 54.25
CA ASP A 331 -22.67 17.69 54.74
C ASP A 331 -23.74 18.78 54.61
N ASN A 332 -23.38 19.97 54.14
CA ASN A 332 -24.31 21.09 54.01
C ASN A 332 -24.30 21.70 52.60
N ALA A 333 -25.40 22.40 52.30
CA ALA A 333 -25.55 23.14 51.07
C ALA A 333 -26.25 24.47 51.33
N GLY A 334 -25.91 25.46 50.52
CA GLY A 334 -26.53 26.78 50.51
C GLY A 334 -27.87 26.75 49.81
N TYR A 335 -28.80 27.58 50.28
CA TYR A 335 -29.97 27.95 49.51
C TYR A 335 -30.25 29.45 49.62
N PHE A 336 -30.99 29.99 48.66
CA PHE A 336 -31.45 31.39 48.66
C PHE A 336 -32.97 31.48 48.77
N PHE A 337 -33.49 32.37 49.63
CA PHE A 337 -34.91 32.61 49.84
C PHE A 337 -35.39 33.89 49.15
N PHE A 338 -36.31 33.76 48.19
CA PHE A 338 -36.86 34.89 47.42
C PHE A 338 -37.97 35.68 48.10
N ILE A 339 -38.47 35.27 49.27
CA ILE A 339 -39.46 36.06 50.03
C ILE A 339 -38.77 37.15 50.89
N GLY A 340 -37.49 36.97 51.21
CA GLY A 340 -36.74 37.89 52.05
C GLY A 340 -35.35 38.27 51.53
N GLY A 341 -34.92 37.72 50.40
CA GLY A 341 -33.63 38.04 49.78
C GLY A 341 -32.42 37.60 50.58
N TYR A 342 -32.50 36.50 51.34
CA TYR A 342 -31.42 36.02 52.20
C TYR A 342 -31.01 34.58 51.88
N ASP A 343 -29.77 34.23 52.20
CA ASP A 343 -29.19 32.90 52.08
C ASP A 343 -28.97 32.23 53.43
N LYS A 344 -29.00 30.89 53.44
CA LYS A 344 -28.65 30.05 54.58
C LYS A 344 -27.92 28.79 54.12
N TYR A 345 -27.19 28.18 55.04
CA TYR A 345 -26.64 26.83 54.89
C TYR A 345 -27.41 25.87 55.78
N VAL A 346 -27.78 24.72 55.24
CA VAL A 346 -28.49 23.65 55.95
C VAL A 346 -27.93 22.29 55.52
N ALA A 347 -28.25 21.24 56.28
CA ALA A 347 -27.88 19.88 55.93
C ALA A 347 -28.42 19.51 54.53
N ARG A 348 -27.67 18.71 53.77
CA ARG A 348 -28.03 18.33 52.39
C ARG A 348 -29.33 17.54 52.29
N ASP A 349 -29.71 16.84 53.36
CA ASP A 349 -30.96 16.09 53.51
C ASP A 349 -32.16 16.96 53.96
N TYR A 350 -31.95 18.27 54.17
CA TYR A 350 -33.02 19.19 54.54
C TYR A 350 -34.14 19.17 53.49
N SER A 351 -35.35 18.89 53.94
CA SER A 351 -36.54 18.86 53.10
C SER A 351 -37.56 19.86 53.61
N SER A 352 -38.07 20.71 52.73
CA SER A 352 -39.15 21.64 53.07
C SER A 352 -40.08 21.84 51.87
N PRO A 353 -41.40 21.98 52.12
CA PRO A 353 -42.39 22.29 51.09
C PRO A 353 -42.21 23.70 50.49
N SER A 354 -41.21 24.47 50.90
CA SER A 354 -40.79 25.71 50.25
C SER A 354 -39.71 25.55 49.17
N MET A 355 -38.97 24.42 49.20
CA MET A 355 -37.72 24.28 48.45
C MET A 355 -37.93 23.97 46.97
N SER A 356 -37.00 24.41 46.13
CA SER A 356 -36.96 24.23 44.69
C SER A 356 -35.50 24.30 44.22
N VAL A 357 -35.29 24.15 42.92
CA VAL A 357 -34.01 24.44 42.25
C VAL A 357 -34.30 24.98 40.86
N ARG A 358 -33.55 26.00 40.44
CA ARG A 358 -33.62 26.60 39.10
C ARG A 358 -32.21 26.63 38.56
N LEU A 359 -32.00 26.06 37.38
CA LEU A 359 -30.66 25.93 36.82
C LEU A 359 -30.28 27.15 35.97
N VAL A 360 -28.98 27.35 35.87
CA VAL A 360 -28.34 28.39 35.06
C VAL A 360 -27.24 27.76 34.20
N ARG A 361 -26.95 28.39 33.06
CA ARG A 361 -25.80 28.09 32.21
C ARG A 361 -25.08 29.38 31.80
N GLY A 362 -23.83 29.24 31.39
CA GLY A 362 -22.94 30.37 31.12
C GLY A 362 -22.23 30.85 32.39
N GLY A 363 -20.92 31.06 32.25
CA GLY A 363 -19.97 31.31 33.32
C GLY A 363 -18.59 30.90 32.87
#